data_AF-A0A951KUP7-F1
#
_entry.id   AF-A0A951KUP7-F1
#
_cell.length_a   1.000
_cell.length_b   1.000
_cell.length_c   1.000
_cell.angle_alpha   90.00
_cell.angle_beta   90.00
_cell.angle_gamma   90.00
#
_symmetry.space_group_name_H-M   'P 1'
#
loop_
_entity.id
_entity.type
_entity.pdbx_description
1 polymer ?
#
loop_
_entity_poly.entity_id
_entity_poly.type
_entity_poly.pdbx_seq_one_letter_code
_entity_poly.pdbx_strand_id
1 'polypeptide(L)'
;MRAHGVSNFPDPSSGGGIHFTPGSDINPFSPSFKAAHAQCKNLLPGGGPPQGVSERQKEQLVQTARCMRTHGVTGFPDPATTPPTNPQDYSTVVGFGGPNGGLFLLVPKTIDVNSPVFEQAAKTCGFQ
;
A
#
# COMPACT_ATOMS: atom_id res chain seq x y z
N MET A 1 -13.73 7.93 -17.90
CA MET A 1 -13.88 8.63 -16.61
C MET A 1 -15.19 9.41 -16.52
N ARG A 2 -15.43 10.42 -17.36
CA ARG A 2 -16.68 11.21 -17.40
C ARG A 2 -17.94 10.35 -17.57
N ALA A 3 -17.90 9.41 -18.51
CA ALA A 3 -19.00 8.47 -18.78
C ALA A 3 -19.29 7.47 -17.64
N HIS A 4 -18.42 7.37 -16.63
CA HIS A 4 -18.53 6.42 -15.52
C HIS A 4 -18.73 7.13 -14.17
N GLY A 5 -19.30 8.34 -14.18
CA GLY A 5 -19.70 9.06 -12.96
C GLY A 5 -18.65 10.01 -12.38
N VAL A 6 -17.54 10.25 -13.08
CA VAL A 6 -16.56 11.30 -12.73
C VAL A 6 -16.72 12.45 -13.71
N SER A 7 -17.87 13.13 -13.67
CA SER A 7 -18.30 14.10 -14.67
C SER A 7 -17.32 15.26 -14.86
N ASN A 8 -16.67 15.70 -13.78
CA ASN A 8 -15.75 16.84 -13.78
C ASN A 8 -14.29 16.46 -14.10
N PHE A 9 -14.02 15.25 -14.57
CA PHE A 9 -12.65 14.77 -14.81
C PHE A 9 -11.94 15.62 -15.90
N PRO A 10 -10.72 16.15 -15.67
CA PRO A 10 -10.05 17.06 -16.60
C PRO A 10 -9.44 16.32 -17.79
N ASP A 11 -9.21 17.06 -18.87
CA ASP A 11 -8.50 16.56 -20.05
C ASP A 11 -6.97 16.52 -19.81
N PRO A 12 -6.24 15.61 -20.47
CA PRO A 12 -4.79 15.53 -20.35
C PRO A 12 -4.12 16.81 -20.90
N SER A 13 -3.10 17.30 -20.21
CA SER A 13 -2.30 18.42 -20.69
C SER A 13 -1.31 17.98 -21.77
N SER A 14 -0.78 18.94 -22.53
CA SER A 14 0.23 18.71 -23.57
C SER A 14 1.52 18.03 -23.07
N GLY A 15 1.72 17.95 -21.74
CA GLY A 15 2.85 17.25 -21.10
C GLY A 15 2.61 15.76 -20.81
N GLY A 16 1.48 15.17 -21.23
CA GLY A 16 1.25 13.73 -21.11
C GLY A 16 0.75 13.28 -19.73
N GLY A 17 -0.13 14.05 -19.10
CA GLY A 17 -0.68 13.70 -17.79
C GLY A 17 -1.99 14.42 -17.48
N ILE A 18 -2.71 13.92 -16.48
CA ILE A 18 -3.96 14.50 -15.99
C ILE A 18 -3.66 15.28 -14.72
N HIS A 19 -3.87 16.60 -14.76
CA HIS A 19 -3.60 17.48 -13.63
C HIS A 19 -4.90 17.73 -12.87
N PHE A 20 -4.96 17.26 -11.62
CA PHE A 20 -6.04 17.64 -10.71
C PHE A 20 -5.75 19.02 -10.14
N THR A 21 -6.46 20.03 -10.65
CA THR A 21 -6.33 21.41 -10.15
C THR A 21 -6.85 21.47 -8.71
N PRO A 22 -6.16 22.17 -7.79
CA PRO A 22 -6.69 22.45 -6.46
C PRO A 22 -8.06 23.14 -6.58
N GLY A 23 -9.10 22.56 -5.98
CA GLY A 23 -10.49 23.02 -6.10
C GLY A 23 -11.34 22.28 -7.13
N SER A 24 -10.81 21.27 -7.82
CA SER A 24 -11.66 20.32 -8.56
C SER A 24 -12.41 19.41 -7.59
N ASP A 25 -13.73 19.27 -7.72
CA ASP A 25 -14.60 18.36 -6.93
C ASP A 25 -14.30 16.87 -7.17
N ILE A 26 -13.11 16.54 -7.65
CA ILE A 26 -12.71 15.18 -7.96
C ILE A 26 -12.12 14.60 -6.69
N ASN A 27 -12.87 13.68 -6.09
CA ASN A 27 -12.39 12.88 -4.99
C ASN A 27 -11.88 11.52 -5.53
N PRO A 28 -10.55 11.28 -5.52
CA PRO A 28 -9.98 10.00 -5.97
C PRO A 28 -10.42 8.79 -5.13
N PHE A 29 -10.90 9.05 -3.91
CA PHE A 29 -11.37 8.03 -2.98
C PHE A 29 -12.86 7.71 -3.14
N SER A 30 -13.60 8.50 -3.93
CA SER A 30 -15.03 8.27 -4.15
C SER A 30 -15.32 6.94 -4.87
N PRO A 31 -16.46 6.28 -4.57
CA PRO A 31 -16.86 5.05 -5.25
C PRO A 31 -16.96 5.22 -6.78
N SER A 32 -17.46 6.36 -7.26
CA SER A 32 -17.57 6.67 -8.69
C SER A 32 -16.20 6.75 -9.36
N PHE A 33 -15.22 7.38 -8.71
CA PHE A 33 -13.85 7.42 -9.23
C PHE A 33 -13.21 6.04 -9.30
N LYS A 34 -13.37 5.21 -8.26
CA LYS A 34 -12.84 3.84 -8.25
C LYS A 34 -13.45 2.98 -9.36
N ALA A 35 -14.77 3.03 -9.53
CA ALA A 35 -15.47 2.29 -10.57
C ALA A 35 -15.06 2.75 -11.98
N ALA A 36 -15.03 4.07 -12.20
CA ALA A 36 -14.59 4.66 -13.46
C ALA A 36 -13.14 4.30 -13.79
N HIS A 37 -12.25 4.40 -12.80
CA HIS A 37 -10.83 4.08 -12.96
C HIS A 37 -10.64 2.58 -13.29
N ALA A 38 -11.35 1.68 -12.61
CA ALA A 38 -11.26 0.25 -12.87
C ALA A 38 -11.60 -0.12 -14.32
N GLN A 39 -12.57 0.58 -14.92
CA GLN A 39 -12.98 0.38 -16.31
C GLN A 39 -12.04 1.09 -17.31
N CYS A 40 -11.51 2.26 -16.95
CA CYS A 40 -10.65 3.06 -17.83
C CYS A 40 -9.15 2.75 -17.72
N LYS A 41 -8.69 1.99 -16.72
CA LYS A 41 -7.25 1.75 -16.46
C LYS A 41 -6.50 1.17 -17.65
N ASN A 42 -7.16 0.31 -18.42
CA ASN A 42 -6.55 -0.37 -19.57
C ASN A 42 -6.31 0.57 -20.76
N LEU A 43 -6.87 1.79 -20.71
CA LEU A 43 -6.72 2.81 -21.74
C LEU A 43 -5.63 3.83 -21.39
N LEU A 44 -5.02 3.76 -20.20
CA LEU A 44 -3.98 4.70 -19.77
C LEU A 44 -2.62 4.26 -20.33
N PRO A 45 -1.95 5.08 -21.15
CA PRO A 45 -0.57 4.83 -21.53
C PRO A 45 0.30 4.86 -20.26
N GLY A 46 0.91 3.73 -19.90
CA GLY A 46 1.70 3.57 -18.67
C GLY A 46 0.97 2.99 -17.46
N GLY A 47 -0.30 2.55 -17.59
CA GLY A 47 -0.96 1.71 -16.57
C GLY A 47 -1.58 2.43 -15.36
N GLY A 48 -1.59 3.77 -15.36
CA GLY A 48 -2.17 4.58 -14.29
C GLY A 48 -1.25 4.75 -13.06
N PRO A 49 -1.66 5.54 -12.04
CA PRO A 49 -0.90 5.67 -10.80
C PRO A 49 -0.68 4.29 -10.18
N PRO A 50 0.46 4.05 -9.50
CA PRO A 50 0.84 2.73 -9.03
C PRO A 50 -0.32 2.10 -8.26
N GLN A 51 -0.82 1.01 -8.82
CA GLN A 51 -1.86 0.21 -8.20
C GLN A 51 -1.34 -0.21 -6.82
N GLY A 52 -2.24 -0.27 -5.82
CA GLY A 52 -1.90 -0.80 -4.50
C GLY A 52 -1.19 -2.16 -4.58
N VAL A 53 -0.66 -2.60 -3.45
CA VAL A 53 0.21 -3.77 -3.36
C VAL A 53 -0.38 -4.98 -4.10
N SER A 54 0.40 -5.59 -4.99
CA SER A 54 -0.03 -6.78 -5.74
C SER A 54 -0.25 -7.98 -4.80
N GLU A 55 -1.14 -8.91 -5.15
CA GLU A 55 -1.30 -10.15 -4.37
C GLU A 55 0.02 -10.92 -4.25
N ARG A 56 0.86 -10.87 -5.29
CA ARG A 56 2.21 -11.46 -5.24
C ARG A 56 3.08 -10.83 -4.16
N GLN A 57 3.09 -9.50 -4.04
CA GLN A 57 3.83 -8.82 -2.98
C GLN A 57 3.26 -9.14 -1.59
N LYS A 58 1.93 -9.27 -1.48
CA LYS A 58 1.28 -9.69 -0.23
C LYS A 58 1.73 -11.09 0.19
N GLU A 59 1.72 -12.04 -0.74
CA GLU A 59 2.20 -13.39 -0.49
C GLU A 59 3.68 -13.42 -0.11
N GLN A 60 4.51 -12.62 -0.78
CA GLN A 60 5.93 -12.47 -0.42
C GLN A 60 6.09 -11.96 1.01
N LEU A 61 5.35 -10.92 1.41
CA LEU A 61 5.39 -10.40 2.79
C LEU A 61 4.89 -11.42 3.82
N VAL A 62 3.86 -12.21 3.50
CA VAL A 62 3.40 -13.31 4.36
C VAL A 62 4.48 -14.39 4.50
N GLN A 63 5.18 -14.73 3.42
CA GLN A 63 6.30 -15.70 3.47
C GLN A 63 7.46 -15.15 4.31
N THR A 64 7.82 -13.88 4.14
CA THR A 64 8.82 -13.20 4.99
C THR A 64 8.39 -13.20 6.45
N ALA A 65 7.12 -12.91 6.76
CA ALA A 65 6.60 -12.94 8.13
C ALA A 65 6.71 -14.34 8.75
N ARG A 66 6.41 -15.39 7.99
CA ARG A 66 6.63 -16.78 8.43
C ARG A 66 8.10 -17.09 8.69
N CYS A 67 8.99 -16.66 7.80
CA CYS A 67 10.43 -16.81 7.98
C CYS A 67 10.91 -16.11 9.27
N MET A 68 10.49 -14.86 9.50
CA MET A 68 10.85 -14.13 10.73
C MET A 68 10.45 -14.90 12.00
N ARG A 69 9.25 -15.50 12.01
CA ARG A 69 8.78 -16.35 13.12
C ARG A 69 9.64 -17.59 13.32
N THR A 70 10.08 -18.25 12.24
CA THR A 70 10.95 -19.44 12.34
C THR A 70 12.38 -19.08 12.75
N HIS A 71 12.81 -17.84 12.51
CA HIS A 71 14.13 -17.32 12.85
C HIS A 71 14.17 -16.57 14.19
N GLY A 72 13.22 -16.83 15.10
CA GLY A 72 13.28 -16.38 16.49
C GLY A 72 12.48 -15.12 16.79
N VAL A 73 11.93 -14.44 15.79
CA VAL A 73 11.01 -13.30 15.98
C VAL A 73 9.58 -13.82 16.16
N THR A 74 9.37 -14.54 17.27
CA THR A 74 8.06 -15.14 17.57
C THR A 74 6.97 -14.07 17.65
N GLY A 75 5.82 -14.34 17.03
CA GLY A 75 4.71 -13.39 16.99
C GLY A 75 4.85 -12.24 16.00
N PHE A 76 5.87 -12.25 15.10
CA PHE A 76 5.94 -11.27 14.02
C PHE A 76 4.61 -11.23 13.23
N PRO A 77 4.05 -10.05 12.89
CA PRO A 77 2.72 -9.94 12.31
C PRO A 77 2.68 -10.33 10.83
N ASP A 78 1.50 -10.74 10.35
CA ASP A 78 1.23 -10.78 8.90
C ASP A 78 0.81 -9.38 8.40
N PRO A 79 0.96 -9.08 7.10
CA PRO A 79 0.61 -7.78 6.55
C PRO A 79 -0.90 -7.53 6.55
N ALA A 80 -1.32 -6.41 7.14
CA ALA A 80 -2.70 -5.93 7.14
C ALA A 80 -2.97 -5.03 5.93
N THR A 81 -4.19 -5.06 5.39
CA THR A 81 -4.61 -4.16 4.29
C THR A 81 -5.18 -2.83 4.78
N THR A 82 -5.27 -2.67 6.10
CA THR A 82 -5.82 -1.48 6.76
C THR A 82 -4.76 -0.83 7.65
N PRO A 83 -4.62 0.50 7.61
CA PRO A 83 -3.74 1.20 8.54
C PRO A 83 -4.25 1.07 9.99
N PRO A 84 -3.37 1.17 10.99
CA PRO A 84 -3.79 1.15 12.38
C PRO A 84 -4.54 2.42 12.74
N THR A 85 -5.60 2.30 13.54
CA THR A 85 -6.35 3.47 14.06
C THR A 85 -5.51 4.30 15.01
N ASN A 86 -4.60 3.66 15.75
CA ASN A 86 -3.67 4.31 16.66
C ASN A 86 -2.25 3.72 16.46
N PRO A 87 -1.37 4.41 15.71
CA PRO A 87 -0.01 3.93 15.44
C PRO A 87 0.83 3.73 16.72
N GLN A 88 0.50 4.43 17.80
CA GLN A 88 1.23 4.38 19.07
C GLN A 88 1.04 3.06 19.83
N ASP A 89 0.12 2.19 19.41
CA ASP A 89 -0.09 0.87 20.01
C ASP A 89 0.97 -0.15 19.56
N TYR A 90 1.75 0.20 18.54
CA TYR A 90 2.75 -0.67 17.91
C TYR A 90 4.17 -0.19 18.20
N SER A 91 5.13 -1.12 18.14
CA SER A 91 6.57 -0.84 18.19
C SER A 91 7.03 -0.10 16.93
N THR A 92 6.58 -0.60 15.79
CA THR A 92 6.78 0.03 14.49
C THR A 92 5.63 -0.31 13.56
N VAL A 93 5.37 0.59 12.61
CA VAL A 93 4.39 0.41 11.55
C VAL A 93 5.14 0.56 10.23
N VAL A 94 5.28 -0.53 9.50
CA VAL A 94 5.95 -0.54 8.19
C VAL A 94 4.89 -0.58 7.10
N GLY A 95 4.81 0.49 6.31
CA GLY A 95 3.89 0.58 5.17
C GLY A 95 4.56 0.17 3.86
N PHE A 96 3.92 -0.74 3.13
CA PHE A 96 4.31 -1.15 1.78
C PHE A 96 3.23 -0.68 0.81
N GLY A 97 3.57 0.18 -0.14
CA GLY A 97 2.61 0.70 -1.12
C GLY A 97 2.60 2.23 -1.20
N GLY A 98 1.59 2.78 -1.87
CA GLY A 98 1.48 4.21 -2.15
C GLY A 98 0.45 4.93 -1.25
N PRO A 99 0.31 6.26 -1.43
CA PRO A 99 -0.60 7.10 -0.62
C PRO A 99 -2.08 6.71 -0.72
N ASN A 100 -2.45 5.85 -1.67
CA ASN A 100 -3.82 5.44 -1.95
C ASN A 100 -4.15 4.01 -1.47
N GLY A 101 -3.22 3.32 -0.82
CA GLY A 101 -3.42 1.95 -0.33
C GLY A 101 -2.13 1.15 -0.26
N GLY A 102 -2.04 0.32 0.77
CA GLY A 102 -0.82 -0.38 1.12
C GLY A 102 -1.09 -1.60 2.00
N LEU A 103 -0.04 -2.39 2.20
CA LEU A 103 0.04 -3.36 3.27
C LEU A 103 0.78 -2.72 4.44
N PHE A 104 0.36 -3.07 5.65
CA PHE A 104 0.94 -2.55 6.87
C PHE A 104 1.38 -3.72 7.72
N LEU A 105 2.67 -3.76 8.08
CA LEU A 105 3.13 -4.64 9.16
C LEU A 105 3.04 -3.86 10.46
N LEU A 106 2.16 -4.33 11.34
CA LEU A 106 1.86 -3.72 12.63
C LEU A 106 2.62 -4.47 13.72
N VAL A 107 3.89 -4.12 13.91
CA VAL A 107 4.78 -4.88 14.81
C VAL A 107 4.41 -4.55 16.26
N PRO A 108 3.96 -5.53 17.06
CA PRO A 108 3.55 -5.27 18.44
C PRO A 108 4.73 -4.83 19.30
N LYS A 109 4.44 -4.09 20.38
CA LYS A 109 5.43 -3.64 21.38
C LYS A 109 6.21 -4.76 22.06
N THR A 110 5.71 -5.99 21.98
CA THR A 110 6.38 -7.19 22.48
C THR A 110 7.57 -7.60 21.62
N ILE A 111 7.73 -7.02 20.43
CA ILE A 111 8.85 -7.27 19.52
C ILE A 111 9.74 -6.03 19.48
N ASP A 112 10.98 -6.20 19.92
CA ASP A 112 12.02 -5.18 19.80
C ASP A 112 12.70 -5.32 18.43
N VAL A 113 12.44 -4.33 17.57
CA VAL A 113 13.00 -4.27 16.21
C VAL A 113 14.48 -3.90 16.18
N ASN A 114 15.06 -3.46 17.30
CA ASN A 114 16.49 -3.18 17.44
C ASN A 114 17.24 -4.36 18.09
N SER A 115 16.56 -5.47 18.36
CA SER A 115 17.20 -6.62 18.98
C SER A 115 18.07 -7.40 17.98
N PRO A 116 19.19 -8.02 18.42
CA PRO A 116 20.05 -8.80 17.54
C PRO A 116 19.32 -9.96 16.84
N VAL A 117 18.33 -10.57 17.50
CA VAL A 117 17.52 -11.64 16.91
C VAL A 117 16.66 -11.11 15.76
N PHE A 118 16.13 -9.89 15.88
CA PHE A 118 15.36 -9.27 14.82
C PHE A 118 16.23 -8.93 13.62
N GLU A 119 17.38 -8.28 13.84
CA GLU A 119 18.31 -7.92 12.77
C GLU A 119 18.84 -9.14 12.00
N GLN A 120 19.18 -10.22 12.71
CA GLN A 120 19.61 -11.48 12.11
C GLN A 120 18.50 -12.11 11.27
N ALA A 121 17.30 -12.25 11.85
CA ALA A 121 16.16 -12.81 11.14
C ALA A 121 15.79 -11.95 9.92
N ALA A 122 15.80 -10.63 10.06
CA ALA A 122 15.47 -9.69 8.99
C ALA A 122 16.42 -9.85 7.80
N LYS A 123 17.73 -9.91 8.08
CA LYS A 123 18.75 -10.15 7.05
C LYS A 123 18.59 -11.50 6.37
N THR A 124 18.33 -12.57 7.12
CA THR A 124 18.15 -13.93 6.57
C THR A 124 16.86 -14.04 5.75
N CYS A 125 15.78 -13.40 6.20
CA CYS A 125 14.46 -13.48 5.59
C CYS A 125 14.21 -12.41 4.51
N GLY A 126 15.19 -11.54 4.24
CA GLY A 126 15.08 -10.46 3.25
C GLY A 126 14.12 -9.35 3.65
N PHE A 127 13.90 -9.15 4.95
CA PHE A 127 13.12 -8.05 5.50
C PHE A 127 14.03 -6.82 5.64
N GLN A 128 13.89 -5.84 4.73
CA GLN A 128 14.72 -4.64 4.65
C GLN A 128 13.85 -3.40 4.44
#